data_AF-A0A1C7LSS4-F1
#
_entry.id   AF-A0A1C7LSS4-F1
#
_cell.length_a   1.000
_cell.length_b   1.000
_cell.length_c   1.000
_cell.angle_alpha   90.00
_cell.angle_beta   90.00
_cell.angle_gamma   90.00
#
_symmetry.space_group_name_H-M   'P 1'
#
loop_
_entity.id
_entity.type
_entity.pdbx_description
1 polymer ?
#
loop_
_entity_poly.entity_id
_entity_poly.type
_entity_poly.pdbx_seq_one_letter_code
_entity_poly.pdbx_strand_id
1 'polypeptide(L)'
;MAIKLYGFPASTCTRRVAVVLKEKNVPYEFVGVDRTSSEHKSENYLAKQPFGQVPYIVDEDGFTLFESRAIGRYIATKYAAQGEKLIPDPSDLKATALFEQAASIEAFNFDPSQLMQRDAAADVKLLESYKTALNAKLDAYEVILSKTKYLAGDSVTLADLFHLPFGARLEEYGVNVLTSEKRPNVARRRSLWPSHHPDAPPVLIPRPETEDWAIRLSELITPSPEKPISLLDLCTGTGCIPLLLCHVWSPGSVRATGVDILPSALKLARDNAVLNGVAVSEVGPLSQAFDSWKQNTFATYQADILSKDFARLSALEPPYDVITSNPPYIPRKDYDALDPSVKDWEDSRALLGDPDPLAPEAVSEGHRGLSFYHTIATF
;
A
#
# COMPACT_ATOMS: atom_id res chain seq x y z
N MET A 1 8.29 28.10 7.76
CA MET A 1 7.91 27.07 8.77
C MET A 1 7.03 26.04 8.06
N ALA A 2 6.63 24.93 8.64
CA ALA A 2 5.75 23.98 7.94
C ALA A 2 4.29 24.16 8.38
N ILE A 3 3.32 23.78 7.54
CA ILE A 3 1.90 23.69 7.95
C ILE A 3 1.81 22.75 9.14
N LYS A 4 1.04 23.10 10.17
CA LYS A 4 0.72 22.19 11.28
C LYS A 4 -0.65 21.56 11.06
N LEU A 5 -0.72 20.23 10.96
CA LEU A 5 -1.95 19.46 10.86
C LEU A 5 -2.31 18.89 12.24
N TYR A 6 -3.35 19.43 12.87
CA TYR A 6 -3.87 18.92 14.14
C TYR A 6 -4.95 17.89 13.88
N GLY A 7 -4.73 16.66 14.32
CA GLY A 7 -5.71 15.60 14.11
C GLY A 7 -5.35 14.27 14.77
N PHE A 8 -6.08 13.24 14.36
CA PHE A 8 -5.92 11.88 14.89
C PHE A 8 -5.61 10.91 13.75
N PRO A 9 -4.55 10.08 13.80
CA PRO A 9 -4.11 9.27 12.66
C PRO A 9 -5.17 8.36 12.04
N ALA A 10 -6.08 7.78 12.84
CA ALA A 10 -7.14 6.92 12.32
C ALA A 10 -8.40 7.67 11.85
N SER A 11 -8.45 9.01 11.96
CA SER A 11 -9.56 9.82 11.43
C SER A 11 -9.47 9.92 9.91
N THR A 12 -10.54 9.50 9.22
CA THR A 12 -10.62 9.59 7.75
C THR A 12 -10.53 11.03 7.25
N CYS A 13 -11.10 12.00 7.99
CA CYS A 13 -10.98 13.42 7.66
C CYS A 13 -9.56 13.97 7.85
N THR A 14 -8.81 13.46 8.85
CA THR A 14 -7.40 13.82 9.04
C THR A 14 -6.55 13.24 7.91
N ARG A 15 -6.74 11.96 7.59
CA ARG A 15 -6.09 11.29 6.46
C ARG A 15 -6.39 11.98 5.12
N ARG A 16 -7.60 12.51 4.92
CA ARG A 16 -7.94 13.29 3.71
C ARG A 16 -6.99 14.48 3.52
N VAL A 17 -6.72 15.24 4.58
CA VAL A 17 -5.80 16.39 4.52
C VAL A 17 -4.37 15.91 4.30
N ALA A 18 -3.93 14.87 5.01
CA ALA A 18 -2.60 14.30 4.85
C ALA A 18 -2.32 13.81 3.42
N VAL A 19 -3.30 13.18 2.76
CA VAL A 19 -3.20 12.75 1.36
C VAL A 19 -3.00 13.95 0.43
N VAL A 20 -3.76 15.03 0.62
CA VAL A 20 -3.59 16.25 -0.21
C VAL A 20 -2.22 16.88 0.01
N LEU A 21 -1.74 16.96 1.25
CA LEU A 21 -0.39 17.46 1.56
C LEU A 21 0.70 16.63 0.86
N LYS A 22 0.57 15.29 0.92
CA LYS A 22 1.50 14.36 0.26
C LYS A 22 1.48 14.51 -1.26
N GLU A 23 0.30 14.53 -1.87
CA GLU A 23 0.13 14.65 -3.33
C GLU A 23 0.69 15.98 -3.87
N LYS A 24 0.61 17.04 -3.05
CA LYS A 24 1.17 18.36 -3.38
C LYS A 24 2.64 18.51 -2.99
N ASN A 25 3.27 17.47 -2.42
CA ASN A 25 4.64 17.50 -1.89
C ASN A 25 4.87 18.63 -0.88
N VAL A 26 3.86 18.96 -0.07
CA VAL A 26 3.93 20.03 0.94
C VAL A 26 4.40 19.44 2.26
N PRO A 27 5.57 19.84 2.79
CA PRO A 27 6.01 19.39 4.10
C PRO A 27 5.08 19.94 5.19
N TYR A 28 4.77 19.10 6.18
CA TYR A 28 3.90 19.47 7.29
C TYR A 28 4.34 18.80 8.59
N GLU A 29 4.04 19.46 9.71
CA GLU A 29 4.15 18.91 11.06
C GLU A 29 2.80 18.31 11.44
N PHE A 30 2.79 17.02 11.80
CA PHE A 30 1.59 16.39 12.36
C PHE A 30 1.56 16.59 13.87
N VAL A 31 0.48 17.19 14.37
CA VAL A 31 0.24 17.37 15.81
C VAL A 31 -0.90 16.45 16.24
N GLY A 32 -0.55 15.42 17.00
CA GLY A 32 -1.49 14.43 17.49
C GLY A 32 -2.46 15.03 18.50
N VAL A 33 -3.76 14.80 18.29
CA VAL A 33 -4.84 15.21 19.18
C VAL A 33 -5.37 13.99 19.92
N ASP A 34 -5.30 14.01 21.24
CA ASP A 34 -5.76 12.92 22.08
C ASP A 34 -7.30 12.92 22.21
N ARG A 35 -7.92 11.91 21.60
CA ARG A 35 -9.37 11.73 21.70
C ARG A 35 -9.81 11.05 22.99
N THR A 36 -8.91 10.34 23.67
CA THR A 36 -9.22 9.59 24.91
C THR A 36 -9.45 10.54 26.08
N SER A 37 -8.62 11.58 26.20
CA SER A 37 -8.80 12.68 27.16
C SER A 37 -9.81 13.75 26.71
N SER A 38 -10.47 13.56 25.57
CA SER A 38 -11.36 14.55 24.97
C SER A 38 -10.70 15.91 24.69
N GLU A 39 -9.40 15.93 24.31
CA GLU A 39 -8.66 17.16 24.01
C GLU A 39 -9.36 18.03 22.95
N HIS A 40 -9.90 17.38 21.92
CA HIS A 40 -10.73 17.99 20.86
C HIS A 40 -12.01 18.70 21.35
N LYS A 41 -12.34 18.61 22.64
CA LYS A 41 -13.46 19.31 23.30
C LYS A 41 -12.99 20.37 24.32
N SER A 42 -11.68 20.52 24.52
CA SER A 42 -11.12 21.56 25.39
C SER A 42 -11.38 22.97 24.84
N GLU A 43 -11.46 23.97 25.72
CA GLU A 43 -11.68 25.37 25.32
C GLU A 43 -10.64 25.87 24.30
N ASN A 44 -9.37 25.53 24.52
CA ASN A 44 -8.27 25.88 23.62
C ASN A 44 -8.42 25.27 22.21
N TYR A 45 -8.95 24.05 22.14
CA TYR A 45 -9.20 23.40 20.86
C TYR A 45 -10.44 23.98 20.18
N LEU A 46 -11.53 24.17 20.94
CA LEU A 46 -12.78 24.74 20.45
C LEU A 46 -12.62 26.17 19.91
N ALA A 47 -11.68 26.94 20.45
CA ALA A 47 -11.32 28.26 19.92
C ALA A 47 -10.81 28.21 18.46
N LYS A 48 -10.22 27.09 18.03
CA LYS A 48 -9.72 26.87 16.66
C LYS A 48 -10.66 26.03 15.80
N GLN A 49 -11.39 25.11 16.43
CA GLN A 49 -12.35 24.22 15.78
C GLN A 49 -13.63 24.15 16.63
N PRO A 50 -14.64 24.99 16.34
CA PRO A 50 -15.79 25.20 17.23
C PRO A 50 -16.75 24.00 17.31
N PHE A 51 -16.66 23.03 16.41
CA PHE A 51 -17.48 21.82 16.43
C PHE A 51 -16.89 20.71 17.32
N GLY A 52 -15.68 20.93 17.84
CA GLY A 52 -14.88 19.94 18.54
C GLY A 52 -14.70 18.67 17.72
N GLN A 53 -14.21 18.83 16.49
CA GLN A 53 -13.92 17.77 15.53
C GLN A 53 -12.47 17.89 15.02
N VAL A 54 -11.98 16.83 14.37
CA VAL A 54 -10.68 16.81 13.69
C VAL A 54 -10.88 16.70 12.17
N PRO A 55 -9.98 17.24 11.33
CA PRO A 55 -8.79 18.03 11.66
C PRO A 55 -9.04 19.56 11.61
N TYR A 56 -8.04 20.31 12.08
CA TYR A 56 -7.79 21.69 11.64
C TYR A 56 -6.29 21.85 11.28
N ILE A 57 -5.95 22.90 10.54
CA ILE A 57 -4.56 23.29 10.26
C ILE A 57 -4.24 24.67 10.81
N VAL A 58 -2.96 24.91 11.06
CA VAL A 58 -2.39 26.25 11.24
C VAL A 58 -1.30 26.42 10.18
N ASP A 59 -1.44 27.42 9.34
CA ASP A 59 -0.45 27.77 8.32
C ASP A 59 0.67 28.65 8.93
N GLU A 60 1.74 28.86 8.16
CA GLU A 60 2.96 29.57 8.56
C GLU A 60 2.72 31.01 9.02
N ASP A 61 1.69 31.66 8.48
CA ASP A 61 1.28 33.02 8.83
C ASP A 61 0.31 33.06 10.03
N GLY A 62 0.03 31.91 10.64
CA GLY A 62 -0.93 31.76 11.73
C GLY A 62 -2.38 31.60 11.29
N PHE A 63 -2.66 31.57 9.98
CA PHE A 63 -4.01 31.31 9.46
C PHE A 63 -4.50 29.93 9.91
N THR A 64 -5.65 29.90 10.57
CA THR A 64 -6.26 28.66 11.07
C THR A 64 -7.48 28.30 10.23
N LEU A 65 -7.54 27.05 9.77
CA LEU A 65 -8.63 26.54 8.94
C LEU A 65 -9.05 25.14 9.37
N PHE A 66 -10.36 24.92 9.50
CA PHE A 66 -10.97 23.62 9.73
C PHE A 66 -11.89 23.23 8.55
N GLU A 67 -12.47 22.03 8.58
CA GLU A 67 -13.12 21.33 7.46
C GLU A 67 -12.14 20.73 6.45
N SER A 68 -11.98 19.40 6.51
CA SER A 68 -10.99 18.68 5.68
C SER A 68 -11.08 18.96 4.16
N ARG A 69 -12.28 19.20 3.62
CA ARG A 69 -12.46 19.54 2.19
C ARG A 69 -12.12 21.00 1.88
N ALA A 70 -12.37 21.92 2.80
CA ALA A 70 -11.98 23.32 2.68
C ALA A 70 -10.44 23.43 2.78
N ILE A 71 -9.85 22.73 3.76
CA ILE A 71 -8.41 22.59 3.91
C ILE A 71 -7.76 22.04 2.63
N GLY A 72 -8.32 20.96 2.08
CA GLY A 72 -7.81 20.38 0.83
C GLY A 72 -7.82 21.37 -0.35
N ARG A 73 -8.91 22.12 -0.53
CA ARG A 73 -9.00 23.18 -1.55
C ARG A 73 -8.00 24.31 -1.30
N TYR A 74 -7.85 24.73 -0.05
CA TYR A 74 -6.89 25.76 0.35
C TYR A 74 -5.45 25.35 0.00
N ILE A 75 -5.03 24.14 0.38
CA ILE A 75 -3.70 23.61 0.07
C ILE A 75 -3.49 23.49 -1.44
N ALA A 76 -4.45 22.90 -2.17
CA ALA A 76 -4.33 22.74 -3.62
C ALA A 76 -4.20 24.08 -4.35
N THR A 77 -4.89 25.12 -3.87
CA THR A 77 -4.85 26.48 -4.43
C THR A 77 -3.55 27.19 -4.06
N LYS A 78 -3.17 27.18 -2.77
CA LYS A 78 -1.96 27.85 -2.28
C LYS A 78 -0.70 27.29 -2.92
N TYR A 79 -0.64 25.96 -3.08
CA TYR A 79 0.49 25.24 -3.65
C TYR A 79 0.22 24.80 -5.11
N ALA A 80 -0.51 25.61 -5.88
CA ALA A 80 -0.89 25.26 -7.26
C ALA A 80 0.32 24.89 -8.15
N ALA A 81 1.49 25.46 -7.89
CA ALA A 81 2.73 25.21 -8.64
C ALA A 81 3.55 23.97 -8.19
N GLN A 82 3.13 23.23 -7.15
CA GLN A 82 3.86 22.08 -6.61
C GLN A 82 3.06 20.78 -6.74
N GLY A 83 3.68 19.67 -7.14
CA GLY A 83 2.98 18.39 -7.29
C GLY A 83 1.84 18.44 -8.30
N GLU A 84 0.88 17.53 -8.18
CA GLU A 84 -0.17 17.34 -9.19
C GLU A 84 -1.20 18.48 -9.20
N LYS A 85 -1.82 18.75 -10.36
CA LYS A 85 -2.86 19.77 -10.50
C LYS A 85 -4.21 19.22 -10.05
N LEU A 86 -4.53 19.38 -8.77
CA LEU A 86 -5.72 18.78 -8.14
C LEU A 86 -7.01 19.61 -8.24
N ILE A 87 -6.91 20.85 -8.74
CA ILE A 87 -8.06 21.72 -9.02
C ILE A 87 -7.89 22.31 -10.43
N PRO A 88 -8.98 22.44 -11.20
CA PRO A 88 -8.93 23.05 -12.53
C PRO A 88 -8.56 24.53 -12.45
N ASP A 89 -8.16 25.09 -13.59
CA ASP A 89 -8.01 26.55 -13.70
C ASP A 89 -9.39 27.20 -13.55
N PRO A 90 -9.59 28.16 -12.63
CA PRO A 90 -10.87 28.83 -12.46
C PRO A 90 -11.39 29.55 -13.72
N SER A 91 -10.50 29.90 -14.65
CA SER A 91 -10.88 30.47 -15.95
C SER A 91 -11.48 29.44 -16.90
N ASP A 92 -11.22 28.14 -16.70
CA ASP A 92 -11.92 27.06 -17.40
C ASP A 92 -13.22 26.74 -16.67
N LEU A 93 -14.29 27.42 -17.11
CA LEU A 93 -15.62 27.27 -16.53
C LEU A 93 -16.16 25.85 -16.61
N LYS A 94 -15.82 25.09 -17.67
CA LYS A 94 -16.35 23.73 -17.86
C LYS A 94 -15.62 22.74 -16.95
N ALA A 95 -14.30 22.79 -16.91
CA ALA A 95 -13.51 21.95 -16.01
C ALA A 95 -13.86 22.24 -14.55
N THR A 96 -14.04 23.52 -14.19
CA THR A 96 -14.48 23.94 -12.85
C THR A 96 -15.88 23.40 -12.52
N ALA A 97 -16.83 23.49 -13.44
CA ALA A 97 -18.18 22.95 -13.22
C ALA A 97 -18.17 21.41 -13.04
N LEU A 98 -17.38 20.68 -13.82
CA LEU A 98 -17.22 19.23 -13.68
C LEU A 98 -16.53 18.84 -12.37
N PHE A 99 -15.53 19.61 -11.94
CA PHE A 99 -14.89 19.43 -10.64
C PHE A 99 -15.87 19.63 -9.48
N GLU A 100 -16.67 20.70 -9.49
CA GLU A 100 -17.66 20.93 -8.42
C GLU A 100 -18.79 19.90 -8.47
N GLN A 101 -19.19 19.43 -9.66
CA GLN A 101 -20.10 18.30 -9.79
C GLN A 101 -19.52 17.04 -9.12
N ALA A 102 -18.26 16.71 -9.40
CA ALA A 102 -17.57 15.56 -8.80
C ALA A 102 -17.43 15.70 -7.28
N ALA A 103 -17.09 16.90 -6.79
CA ALA A 103 -16.99 17.17 -5.35
C ALA A 103 -18.35 17.08 -4.64
N SER A 104 -19.42 17.51 -5.29
CA SER A 104 -20.79 17.36 -4.78
C SER A 104 -21.23 15.88 -4.77
N ILE A 105 -20.91 15.13 -5.81
CA ILE A 105 -21.13 13.68 -5.87
C ILE A 105 -20.41 12.96 -4.72
N GLU A 106 -19.15 13.32 -4.44
CA GLU A 106 -18.41 12.78 -3.30
C GLU A 106 -19.10 13.12 -1.96
N ALA A 107 -19.41 14.40 -1.74
CA ALA A 107 -19.93 14.86 -0.45
C ALA A 107 -21.31 14.30 -0.11
N PHE A 108 -22.17 14.08 -1.11
CA PHE A 108 -23.59 13.75 -0.90
C PHE A 108 -24.00 12.36 -1.40
N ASN A 109 -23.18 11.70 -2.23
CA ASN A 109 -23.48 10.37 -2.75
C ASN A 109 -22.42 9.32 -2.36
N PHE A 110 -21.40 9.70 -1.58
CA PHE A 110 -20.45 8.78 -0.99
C PHE A 110 -20.29 9.05 0.52
N ASP A 111 -21.20 8.50 1.31
CA ASP A 111 -21.14 8.56 2.77
C ASP A 111 -21.10 7.17 3.40
N PRO A 112 -19.91 6.62 3.65
CA PRO A 112 -19.76 5.36 4.36
C PRO A 112 -19.60 5.54 5.87
N SER A 113 -19.71 6.77 6.40
CA SER A 113 -19.55 7.03 7.84
C SER A 113 -20.56 6.26 8.69
N GLN A 114 -21.77 6.02 8.15
CA GLN A 114 -22.83 5.25 8.80
C GLN A 114 -22.46 3.78 9.03
N LEU A 115 -21.61 3.19 8.16
CA LEU A 115 -21.10 1.84 8.34
C LEU A 115 -20.02 1.79 9.43
N MET A 116 -19.26 2.87 9.59
CA MET A 116 -18.05 2.92 10.43
C MET A 116 -18.31 3.39 11.87
N GLN A 117 -19.45 4.02 12.13
CA GLN A 117 -19.81 4.53 13.46
C GLN A 117 -20.65 3.54 14.29
N ARG A 118 -21.01 2.40 13.72
CA ARG A 118 -21.95 1.45 14.33
C ARG A 118 -21.26 0.14 14.67
N ASP A 119 -21.65 -0.41 15.82
CA ASP A 119 -21.27 -1.76 16.21
C ASP A 119 -21.95 -2.77 15.27
N ALA A 120 -21.14 -3.56 14.58
CA ALA A 120 -21.58 -4.58 13.63
C ALA A 120 -22.54 -5.61 14.26
N ALA A 121 -22.41 -5.85 15.58
CA ALA A 121 -23.20 -6.83 16.29
C ALA A 121 -24.60 -6.32 16.70
N ALA A 122 -24.80 -5.01 16.77
CA ALA A 122 -26.01 -4.42 17.38
C ALA A 122 -27.18 -4.20 16.40
N ASP A 123 -26.91 -4.03 15.09
CA ASP A 123 -27.97 -3.69 14.11
C ASP A 123 -27.65 -4.14 12.67
N VAL A 124 -27.58 -5.46 12.47
CA VAL A 124 -27.23 -6.10 11.18
C VAL A 124 -28.14 -5.64 10.04
N LYS A 125 -29.46 -5.51 10.29
CA LYS A 125 -30.43 -5.14 9.25
C LYS A 125 -30.20 -3.70 8.76
N LEU A 126 -29.90 -2.78 9.67
CA LEU A 126 -29.61 -1.40 9.31
C LEU A 126 -28.27 -1.29 8.55
N LEU A 127 -27.24 -2.04 8.97
CA LEU A 127 -25.97 -2.09 8.25
C LEU A 127 -26.12 -2.61 6.82
N GLU A 128 -26.87 -3.69 6.62
CA GLU A 128 -27.18 -4.18 5.27
C GLU A 128 -27.94 -3.15 4.43
N SER A 129 -28.83 -2.35 5.04
CA SER A 129 -29.51 -1.26 4.34
C SER A 129 -28.53 -0.17 3.88
N TYR A 130 -27.54 0.18 4.70
CA TYR A 130 -26.50 1.15 4.33
C TYR A 130 -25.57 0.59 3.25
N LYS A 131 -25.17 -0.69 3.34
CA LYS A 131 -24.40 -1.36 2.29
C LYS A 131 -25.17 -1.35 0.97
N THR A 132 -26.46 -1.65 1.01
CA THR A 132 -27.34 -1.66 -0.18
C THR A 132 -27.42 -0.26 -0.80
N ALA A 133 -27.65 0.77 0.02
CA ALA A 133 -27.71 2.15 -0.44
C ALA A 133 -26.37 2.60 -1.05
N LEU A 134 -25.24 2.32 -0.39
CA LEU A 134 -23.91 2.67 -0.88
C LEU A 134 -23.59 1.93 -2.19
N ASN A 135 -23.94 0.64 -2.29
CA ASN A 135 -23.76 -0.13 -3.52
C ASN A 135 -24.55 0.46 -4.70
N ALA A 136 -25.78 0.93 -4.47
CA ALA A 136 -26.56 1.60 -5.52
C ALA A 136 -25.90 2.91 -5.98
N LYS A 137 -25.27 3.66 -5.07
CA LYS A 137 -24.47 4.83 -5.45
C LYS A 137 -23.23 4.44 -6.24
N LEU A 138 -22.51 3.39 -5.83
CA LEU A 138 -21.35 2.89 -6.57
C LEU A 138 -21.71 2.36 -7.97
N ASP A 139 -22.92 1.82 -8.17
CA ASP A 139 -23.42 1.47 -9.51
C ASP A 139 -23.56 2.72 -10.41
N ALA A 140 -23.97 3.87 -9.86
CA ALA A 140 -23.97 5.14 -10.60
C ALA A 140 -22.55 5.65 -10.90
N TYR A 141 -21.61 5.44 -9.99
CA TYR A 141 -20.19 5.78 -10.21
C TYR A 141 -19.60 4.96 -11.36
N GLU A 142 -19.95 3.67 -11.46
CA GLU A 142 -19.51 2.81 -12.56
C GLU A 142 -19.93 3.38 -13.92
N VAL A 143 -21.17 3.88 -14.03
CA VAL A 143 -21.66 4.54 -15.25
C VAL A 143 -20.85 5.79 -15.58
N ILE A 144 -20.53 6.63 -14.59
CA ILE A 144 -19.73 7.85 -14.78
C ILE A 144 -18.30 7.49 -15.26
N LEU A 145 -17.65 6.56 -14.57
CA LEU A 145 -16.26 6.18 -14.79
C LEU A 145 -16.08 5.27 -16.01
N SER A 146 -17.16 4.73 -16.58
CA SER A 146 -17.15 4.08 -17.89
C SER A 146 -16.88 5.07 -19.03
N LYS A 147 -17.16 6.37 -18.80
CA LYS A 147 -17.05 7.44 -19.82
C LYS A 147 -15.86 8.36 -19.60
N THR A 148 -15.28 8.35 -18.41
CA THR A 148 -14.25 9.30 -17.98
C THR A 148 -13.18 8.56 -17.16
N LYS A 149 -11.93 9.02 -17.23
CA LYS A 149 -10.84 8.38 -16.49
C LYS A 149 -11.01 8.55 -14.97
N TYR A 150 -11.43 9.75 -14.55
CA TYR A 150 -11.65 10.22 -13.18
C TYR A 150 -13.00 10.92 -13.06
N LEU A 151 -13.45 11.22 -11.83
CA LEU A 151 -14.80 11.76 -11.62
C LEU A 151 -15.07 13.11 -12.29
N ALA A 152 -14.03 13.93 -12.46
CA ALA A 152 -14.13 15.24 -13.09
C ALA A 152 -13.66 15.26 -14.56
N GLY A 153 -13.34 14.11 -15.16
CA GLY A 153 -12.82 14.02 -16.53
C GLY A 153 -11.56 13.16 -16.63
N ASP A 154 -10.54 13.64 -17.35
CA ASP A 154 -9.36 12.82 -17.69
C ASP A 154 -8.14 13.06 -16.78
N SER A 155 -8.24 14.00 -15.84
CA SER A 155 -7.20 14.30 -14.85
C SER A 155 -7.71 14.06 -13.42
N VAL A 156 -6.80 13.67 -12.52
CA VAL A 156 -7.12 13.46 -11.10
C VAL A 156 -7.41 14.79 -10.43
N THR A 157 -8.39 14.82 -9.53
CA THR A 157 -8.74 16.03 -8.77
C THR A 157 -8.91 15.74 -7.28
N LEU A 158 -9.07 16.80 -6.48
CA LEU A 158 -9.43 16.65 -5.06
C LEU A 158 -10.68 15.80 -4.85
N ALA A 159 -11.65 15.85 -5.77
CA ALA A 159 -12.85 15.02 -5.67
C ALA A 159 -12.50 13.54 -5.66
N ASP A 160 -11.51 13.11 -6.44
CA ASP A 160 -11.03 11.74 -6.44
C ASP A 160 -10.29 11.41 -5.13
N LEU A 161 -9.40 12.29 -4.67
CA LEU A 161 -8.62 12.09 -3.45
C LEU A 161 -9.49 12.02 -2.18
N PHE A 162 -10.61 12.73 -2.15
CA PHE A 162 -11.49 12.77 -0.98
C PHE A 162 -12.18 11.44 -0.68
N HIS A 163 -12.29 10.55 -1.67
CA HIS A 163 -12.83 9.20 -1.49
C HIS A 163 -11.86 8.27 -0.78
N LEU A 164 -10.56 8.53 -0.88
CA LEU A 164 -9.54 7.51 -0.60
C LEU A 164 -9.52 7.03 0.86
N PRO A 165 -9.54 7.93 1.87
CA PRO A 165 -9.48 7.51 3.27
C PRO A 165 -10.65 6.61 3.69
N PHE A 166 -11.83 6.85 3.11
CA PHE A 166 -13.02 6.04 3.36
C PHE A 166 -13.02 4.77 2.51
N GLY A 167 -12.71 4.88 1.22
CA GLY A 167 -12.70 3.74 0.30
C GLY A 167 -11.70 2.66 0.70
N ALA A 168 -10.54 3.03 1.26
CA ALA A 168 -9.53 2.09 1.75
C ALA A 168 -10.06 1.15 2.85
N ARG A 169 -11.12 1.57 3.56
CA ARG A 169 -11.67 0.84 4.71
C ARG A 169 -12.97 0.11 4.39
N LEU A 170 -13.55 0.31 3.22
CA LEU A 170 -14.86 -0.26 2.88
C LEU A 170 -14.86 -1.80 2.86
N GLU A 171 -13.72 -2.41 2.55
CA GLU A 171 -13.56 -3.87 2.59
C GLU A 171 -13.69 -4.43 4.01
N GLU A 172 -13.24 -3.69 5.05
CA GLU A 172 -13.44 -4.06 6.47
C GLU A 172 -14.94 -4.25 6.80
N TYR A 173 -15.81 -3.58 6.05
CA TYR A 173 -17.27 -3.60 6.23
C TYR A 173 -17.98 -4.41 5.13
N GLY A 174 -17.26 -5.24 4.36
CA GLY A 174 -17.82 -6.12 3.34
C GLY A 174 -18.33 -5.40 2.09
N VAL A 175 -17.89 -4.16 1.84
CA VAL A 175 -18.18 -3.44 0.60
C VAL A 175 -16.93 -3.43 -0.26
N ASN A 176 -16.89 -4.33 -1.24
CA ASN A 176 -15.76 -4.45 -2.15
C ASN A 176 -15.84 -3.37 -3.25
N VAL A 177 -14.95 -2.38 -3.17
CA VAL A 177 -14.84 -1.28 -4.14
C VAL A 177 -13.61 -1.43 -5.03
N LEU A 178 -12.58 -2.13 -4.56
CA LEU A 178 -11.23 -2.15 -5.17
C LEU A 178 -10.95 -3.42 -5.98
N THR A 179 -11.69 -4.50 -5.73
CA THR A 179 -11.52 -5.80 -6.39
C THR A 179 -12.83 -6.35 -6.97
N SER A 180 -13.86 -5.51 -7.11
CA SER A 180 -15.17 -5.90 -7.63
C SER A 180 -15.14 -6.12 -9.14
N GLU A 181 -15.32 -7.35 -9.59
CA GLU A 181 -15.54 -7.68 -11.02
C GLU A 181 -16.82 -7.04 -11.57
N LYS A 182 -17.80 -6.75 -10.70
CA LYS A 182 -19.05 -6.07 -11.08
C LYS A 182 -18.83 -4.61 -11.47
N ARG A 183 -17.78 -3.96 -10.94
CA ARG A 183 -17.53 -2.52 -11.14
C ARG A 183 -16.07 -2.25 -11.55
N PRO A 184 -15.64 -2.71 -12.74
CA PRO A 184 -14.26 -2.59 -13.16
C PRO A 184 -13.78 -1.14 -13.27
N ASN A 185 -14.65 -0.17 -13.62
CA ASN A 185 -14.25 1.22 -13.73
C ASN A 185 -14.11 1.90 -12.36
N VAL A 186 -14.96 1.55 -11.40
CA VAL A 186 -14.77 1.94 -9.98
C VAL A 186 -13.50 1.30 -9.42
N ALA A 187 -13.30 0.01 -9.65
CA ALA A 187 -12.13 -0.74 -9.18
C ALA A 187 -10.83 -0.23 -9.82
N ARG A 188 -10.84 0.23 -11.07
CA ARG A 188 -9.66 0.84 -11.74
C ARG A 188 -9.09 2.01 -10.94
N ARG A 189 -9.93 2.75 -10.22
CA ARG A 189 -9.47 3.86 -9.37
C ARG A 189 -8.53 3.38 -8.27
N ARG A 190 -8.38 2.06 -8.04
CA ARG A 190 -7.44 1.41 -7.10
C ARG A 190 -6.07 2.08 -7.11
N SER A 191 -5.57 2.46 -8.28
CA SER A 191 -4.28 3.17 -8.44
C SER A 191 -4.18 4.51 -7.72
N LEU A 192 -5.29 5.11 -7.27
CA LEU A 192 -5.35 6.37 -6.54
C LEU A 192 -5.28 6.21 -5.02
N TRP A 193 -5.68 5.07 -4.46
CA TRP A 193 -5.76 4.92 -2.99
C TRP A 193 -4.37 4.92 -2.39
N PRO A 194 -4.04 5.62 -1.28
CA PRO A 194 -2.70 5.56 -0.71
C PRO A 194 -2.33 4.16 -0.28
N SER A 195 -3.32 3.37 0.15
CA SER A 195 -3.21 1.93 0.46
C SER A 195 -3.06 1.03 -0.78
N HIS A 196 -3.23 1.58 -1.99
CA HIS A 196 -3.00 0.92 -3.29
C HIS A 196 -2.37 1.86 -4.35
N HIS A 197 -1.64 2.87 -3.87
CA HIS A 197 -0.66 3.59 -4.65
C HIS A 197 0.35 2.49 -5.00
N PRO A 198 1.08 2.58 -6.11
CA PRO A 198 2.28 1.76 -6.25
C PRO A 198 3.19 1.79 -4.99
N ASP A 199 3.00 2.77 -4.09
CA ASP A 199 3.70 2.99 -2.83
C ASP A 199 2.91 2.68 -1.52
N ALA A 200 1.76 2.02 -1.55
CA ALA A 200 1.40 1.21 -0.37
C ALA A 200 1.96 -0.17 -0.59
N PRO A 201 3.00 -0.54 0.16
CA PRO A 201 3.79 -1.66 -0.23
C PRO A 201 2.97 -2.93 0.04
N PRO A 202 2.74 -3.78 -0.98
CA PRO A 202 2.17 -5.11 -0.78
C PRO A 202 3.11 -6.06 0.00
N VAL A 203 4.20 -5.52 0.55
CA VAL A 203 5.46 -6.19 0.88
C VAL A 203 6.21 -5.40 1.96
N LEU A 204 7.15 -6.05 2.64
CA LEU A 204 8.02 -5.43 3.64
C LEU A 204 8.88 -4.33 2.98
N ILE A 205 9.07 -3.19 3.67
CA ILE A 205 10.08 -2.20 3.26
C ILE A 205 11.47 -2.78 3.57
N PRO A 206 12.41 -2.83 2.60
CA PRO A 206 13.76 -3.32 2.84
C PRO A 206 14.42 -2.56 4.00
N ARG A 207 15.03 -3.31 4.94
CA ARG A 207 15.67 -2.72 6.12
C ARG A 207 17.17 -2.54 5.86
N PRO A 208 17.85 -1.56 6.51
CA PRO A 208 19.30 -1.39 6.40
C PRO A 208 20.09 -2.67 6.70
N GLU A 209 19.60 -3.50 7.63
CA GLU A 209 20.19 -4.80 7.95
C GLU A 209 20.13 -5.76 6.77
N THR A 210 19.03 -5.72 5.99
CA THR A 210 18.87 -6.52 4.77
C THR A 210 19.90 -6.12 3.71
N GLU A 211 20.12 -4.81 3.55
CA GLU A 211 21.11 -4.27 2.63
C GLU A 211 22.54 -4.69 3.04
N ASP A 212 22.91 -4.56 4.32
CA ASP A 212 24.25 -4.91 4.81
C ASP A 212 24.61 -6.38 4.51
N TRP A 213 23.72 -7.34 4.82
CA TRP A 213 24.04 -8.74 4.58
C TRP A 213 24.01 -9.10 3.09
N ALA A 214 23.14 -8.49 2.28
CA ALA A 214 23.08 -8.74 0.84
C ALA A 214 24.34 -8.22 0.14
N ILE A 215 24.87 -7.07 0.56
CA ILE A 215 26.15 -6.54 0.09
C ILE A 215 27.28 -7.49 0.49
N ARG A 216 27.36 -7.93 1.75
CA ARG A 216 28.37 -8.91 2.19
C ARG A 216 28.32 -10.20 1.38
N LEU A 217 27.12 -10.70 1.07
CA LEU A 217 26.95 -11.89 0.22
C LEU A 217 27.53 -11.67 -1.18
N SER A 218 27.33 -10.48 -1.76
CA SER A 218 27.89 -10.13 -3.07
C SER A 218 29.42 -10.09 -3.10
N GLU A 219 30.05 -9.82 -1.96
CA GLU A 219 31.52 -9.82 -1.80
C GLU A 219 32.07 -11.24 -1.54
N LEU A 220 31.28 -12.10 -0.90
CA LEU A 220 31.66 -13.48 -0.61
C LEU A 220 31.63 -14.39 -1.85
N ILE A 221 30.74 -14.09 -2.80
CA ILE A 221 30.55 -14.89 -4.01
C ILE A 221 30.76 -13.99 -5.23
N THR A 222 31.62 -14.43 -6.15
CA THR A 222 31.89 -13.68 -7.39
C THR A 222 31.58 -14.57 -8.60
N PRO A 223 30.31 -14.69 -8.99
CA PRO A 223 29.93 -15.47 -10.16
C PRO A 223 30.41 -14.76 -11.43
N SER A 224 30.68 -15.55 -12.47
CA SER A 224 31.12 -15.05 -13.79
C SER A 224 30.34 -15.71 -14.91
N PRO A 225 30.33 -15.16 -16.14
CA PRO A 225 29.69 -15.81 -17.28
C PRO A 225 30.23 -17.23 -17.58
N GLU A 226 31.49 -17.51 -17.23
CA GLU A 226 32.13 -18.83 -17.37
C GLU A 226 31.71 -19.80 -16.26
N LYS A 227 31.29 -19.28 -15.10
CA LYS A 227 30.79 -20.05 -13.96
C LYS A 227 29.54 -19.39 -13.37
N PRO A 228 28.43 -19.45 -14.09
CA PRO A 228 27.20 -18.80 -13.65
C PRO A 228 26.52 -19.60 -12.53
N ILE A 229 25.74 -18.90 -11.71
CA ILE A 229 25.04 -19.49 -10.56
C ILE A 229 23.52 -19.31 -10.65
N SER A 230 22.80 -20.24 -10.02
CA SER A 230 21.36 -20.12 -9.76
C SER A 230 21.11 -19.60 -8.34
N LEU A 231 20.28 -18.55 -8.24
CA LEU A 231 19.89 -17.92 -6.98
C LEU A 231 18.38 -18.13 -6.75
N LEU A 232 18.00 -18.61 -5.56
CA LEU A 232 16.62 -18.69 -5.10
C LEU A 232 16.41 -17.71 -3.94
N ASP A 233 15.42 -16.83 -4.07
CA ASP A 233 15.02 -15.89 -3.03
C ASP A 233 13.61 -16.22 -2.52
N LEU A 234 13.52 -16.68 -1.28
CA LEU A 234 12.26 -17.07 -0.63
C LEU A 234 11.67 -15.88 0.13
N CYS A 235 10.35 -15.67 -0.01
CA CYS A 235 9.66 -14.47 0.47
C CYS A 235 10.19 -13.19 -0.21
N THR A 236 10.26 -13.21 -1.54
CA THR A 236 10.99 -12.22 -2.33
C THR A 236 10.45 -10.80 -2.22
N GLY A 237 9.15 -10.63 -1.92
CA GLY A 237 8.55 -9.31 -1.70
C GLY A 237 8.76 -8.35 -2.88
N THR A 238 9.54 -7.29 -2.66
CA THR A 238 9.92 -6.29 -3.68
C THR A 238 10.93 -6.80 -4.72
N GLY A 239 11.53 -7.97 -4.51
CA GLY A 239 12.68 -8.46 -5.27
C GLY A 239 13.99 -7.75 -4.94
N CYS A 240 14.05 -6.91 -3.89
CA CYS A 240 15.22 -6.06 -3.61
C CYS A 240 16.54 -6.84 -3.50
N ILE A 241 16.55 -7.99 -2.82
CA ILE A 241 17.75 -8.85 -2.64
C ILE A 241 18.22 -9.42 -3.99
N PRO A 242 17.42 -10.22 -4.72
CA PRO A 242 17.87 -10.84 -5.96
C PRO A 242 18.19 -9.80 -7.05
N LEU A 243 17.49 -8.66 -7.07
CA LEU A 243 17.76 -7.60 -8.03
C LEU A 243 19.05 -6.84 -7.73
N LEU A 244 19.36 -6.57 -6.45
CA LEU A 244 20.65 -6.02 -6.04
C LEU A 244 21.77 -6.96 -6.49
N LEU A 245 21.64 -8.25 -6.20
CA LEU A 245 22.63 -9.27 -6.59
C LEU A 245 22.80 -9.37 -8.11
N CYS A 246 21.70 -9.35 -8.88
CA CYS A 246 21.75 -9.26 -10.34
C CYS A 246 22.40 -7.97 -10.86
N HIS A 247 22.37 -6.88 -10.10
CA HIS A 247 22.98 -5.62 -10.50
C HIS A 247 24.49 -5.58 -10.22
N VAL A 248 24.91 -6.06 -9.04
CA VAL A 248 26.32 -6.02 -8.61
C VAL A 248 27.17 -7.11 -9.24
N TRP A 249 26.59 -8.28 -9.52
CA TRP A 249 27.31 -9.38 -10.15
C TRP A 249 27.42 -9.23 -11.67
N SER A 250 28.46 -9.82 -12.26
CA SER A 250 28.78 -9.65 -13.68
C SER A 250 27.60 -10.03 -14.58
N PRO A 251 27.28 -9.28 -15.65
CA PRO A 251 26.18 -9.63 -16.55
C PRO A 251 26.33 -11.05 -17.11
N GLY A 252 25.26 -11.85 -17.04
CA GLY A 252 25.27 -13.22 -17.53
C GLY A 252 25.88 -14.22 -16.55
N SER A 253 26.12 -13.83 -15.30
CA SER A 253 26.64 -14.72 -14.28
C SER A 253 25.55 -15.30 -13.36
N VAL A 254 24.33 -14.75 -13.37
CA VAL A 254 23.29 -15.11 -12.39
C VAL A 254 21.93 -15.33 -13.04
N ARG A 255 21.26 -16.39 -12.60
CA ARG A 255 19.85 -16.66 -12.84
C ARG A 255 19.10 -16.66 -11.51
N ALA A 256 18.39 -15.57 -11.24
CA ALA A 256 17.66 -15.38 -10.00
C ALA A 256 16.20 -15.82 -10.12
N THR A 257 15.68 -16.43 -9.07
CA THR A 257 14.30 -16.89 -8.94
C THR A 257 13.73 -16.35 -7.64
N GLY A 258 12.71 -15.50 -7.70
CA GLY A 258 11.99 -14.99 -6.54
C GLY A 258 10.69 -15.76 -6.29
N VAL A 259 10.42 -16.14 -5.05
CA VAL A 259 9.21 -16.84 -4.63
C VAL A 259 8.44 -16.03 -3.60
N ASP A 260 7.14 -15.88 -3.81
CA ASP A 260 6.24 -15.23 -2.85
C ASP A 260 4.83 -15.84 -2.95
N ILE A 261 4.06 -15.76 -1.85
CA ILE A 261 2.67 -16.20 -1.82
C ILE A 261 1.74 -15.17 -2.47
N LEU A 262 2.11 -13.89 -2.45
CA LEU A 262 1.28 -12.77 -2.90
C LEU A 262 1.50 -12.45 -4.39
N PRO A 263 0.48 -12.57 -5.26
CA PRO A 263 0.58 -12.17 -6.67
C PRO A 263 1.00 -10.71 -6.86
N SER A 264 0.57 -9.82 -5.94
CA SER A 264 0.93 -8.40 -5.97
C SER A 264 2.41 -8.15 -5.68
N ALA A 265 3.02 -8.92 -4.79
CA ALA A 265 4.46 -8.85 -4.51
C ALA A 265 5.26 -9.27 -5.75
N LEU A 266 4.91 -10.40 -6.37
CA LEU A 266 5.57 -10.88 -7.58
C LEU A 266 5.42 -9.92 -8.76
N LYS A 267 4.27 -9.26 -8.90
CA LYS A 267 4.10 -8.20 -9.90
C LYS A 267 5.07 -7.05 -9.62
N LEU A 268 5.14 -6.56 -8.39
CA LEU A 268 6.04 -5.48 -7.99
C LEU A 268 7.52 -5.85 -8.22
N ALA A 269 7.93 -7.07 -7.85
CA ALA A 269 9.28 -7.55 -8.09
C ALA A 269 9.64 -7.57 -9.59
N ARG A 270 8.70 -7.98 -10.46
CA ARG A 270 8.90 -7.91 -11.93
C ARG A 270 8.96 -6.47 -12.44
N ASP A 271 8.07 -5.60 -11.97
CA ASP A 271 8.09 -4.18 -12.33
C ASP A 271 9.46 -3.55 -11.92
N ASN A 272 9.95 -3.85 -10.71
CA ASN A 272 11.26 -3.40 -10.23
C ASN A 272 12.42 -3.96 -11.06
N ALA A 273 12.35 -5.23 -11.49
CA ALA A 273 13.36 -5.82 -12.35
C ALA A 273 13.48 -5.07 -13.68
N VAL A 274 12.34 -4.76 -14.32
CA VAL A 274 12.29 -3.96 -15.55
C VAL A 274 12.87 -2.56 -15.32
N LEU A 275 12.50 -1.91 -14.22
CA LEU A 275 13.03 -0.58 -13.87
C LEU A 275 14.56 -0.57 -13.68
N ASN A 276 15.13 -1.68 -13.18
CA ASN A 276 16.57 -1.82 -12.96
C ASN A 276 17.31 -2.47 -14.15
N GLY A 277 16.64 -2.67 -15.29
CA GLY A 277 17.24 -3.26 -16.49
C GLY A 277 17.60 -4.74 -16.35
N VAL A 278 17.00 -5.45 -15.39
CA VAL A 278 17.16 -6.91 -15.23
C VAL A 278 16.13 -7.62 -16.09
N ALA A 279 16.59 -8.59 -16.89
CA ALA A 279 15.72 -9.31 -17.81
C ALA A 279 14.74 -10.21 -17.06
N VAL A 280 13.44 -10.04 -17.31
CA VAL A 280 12.37 -10.82 -16.67
C VAL A 280 11.97 -11.99 -17.57
N SER A 281 11.88 -13.18 -17.01
CA SER A 281 11.28 -14.34 -17.68
C SER A 281 9.81 -14.49 -17.28
N GLU A 282 8.91 -14.41 -18.26
CA GLU A 282 7.49 -14.72 -18.05
C GLU A 282 7.28 -16.24 -18.08
N VAL A 283 7.29 -16.85 -16.89
CA VAL A 283 6.78 -18.19 -16.54
C VAL A 283 7.13 -19.33 -17.53
N GLY A 284 8.21 -20.05 -17.22
CA GLY A 284 8.57 -21.32 -17.83
C GLY A 284 10.00 -21.73 -17.44
N PRO A 285 10.38 -23.00 -17.59
CA PRO A 285 11.74 -23.49 -17.36
C PRO A 285 12.80 -22.53 -17.88
N LEU A 286 13.81 -22.22 -17.07
CA LEU A 286 15.00 -21.43 -17.48
C LEU A 286 15.82 -22.15 -18.58
N SER A 287 15.36 -23.30 -19.06
CA SER A 287 16.05 -24.21 -19.97
C SER A 287 15.82 -23.97 -21.47
N GLN A 288 14.92 -23.07 -21.89
CA GLN A 288 14.62 -22.93 -23.33
C GLN A 288 14.71 -21.51 -23.94
N ALA A 289 14.97 -20.45 -23.16
CA ALA A 289 14.77 -19.08 -23.66
C ALA A 289 16.01 -18.19 -23.86
N PHE A 290 17.24 -18.64 -23.56
CA PHE A 290 18.39 -17.73 -23.70
C PHE A 290 19.63 -18.41 -24.29
N ASP A 291 19.80 -18.21 -25.59
CA ASP A 291 20.99 -18.58 -26.36
C ASP A 291 22.21 -17.65 -26.10
N SER A 292 22.17 -16.81 -25.06
CA SER A 292 23.36 -16.03 -24.69
C SER A 292 23.34 -15.58 -23.23
N TRP A 293 24.33 -16.02 -22.46
CA TRP A 293 24.75 -15.53 -21.14
C TRP A 293 25.23 -14.05 -21.19
N LYS A 294 24.48 -13.14 -21.82
CA LYS A 294 24.87 -11.73 -21.98
C LYS A 294 24.39 -10.85 -20.82
N GLN A 295 23.39 -11.29 -20.05
CA GLN A 295 22.80 -10.51 -18.97
C GLN A 295 22.23 -11.42 -17.87
N ASN A 296 22.11 -10.88 -16.66
CA ASN A 296 21.48 -11.57 -15.54
C ASN A 296 19.95 -11.60 -15.72
N THR A 297 19.32 -12.66 -15.23
CA THR A 297 17.87 -12.86 -15.38
C THR A 297 17.18 -13.01 -14.04
N PHE A 298 15.90 -12.63 -14.01
CA PHE A 298 15.02 -12.78 -12.86
C PHE A 298 13.69 -13.42 -13.28
N ALA A 299 13.28 -14.46 -12.58
CA ALA A 299 11.99 -15.12 -12.73
C ALA A 299 11.23 -15.09 -11.39
N THR A 300 9.89 -15.13 -11.44
CA THR A 300 9.05 -15.12 -10.25
C THR A 300 8.08 -16.30 -10.23
N TYR A 301 7.93 -16.97 -9.10
CA TYR A 301 7.00 -18.08 -8.90
C TYR A 301 6.09 -17.82 -7.70
N GLN A 302 4.80 -18.09 -7.89
CA GLN A 302 3.84 -18.01 -6.80
C GLN A 302 3.78 -19.35 -6.07
N ALA A 303 4.15 -19.35 -4.80
CA ALA A 303 4.04 -20.52 -3.94
C ALA A 303 3.98 -20.14 -2.46
N ASP A 304 3.31 -20.99 -1.67
CA ASP A 304 3.34 -20.92 -0.22
C ASP A 304 4.48 -21.79 0.30
N ILE A 305 5.49 -21.18 0.92
CA ILE A 305 6.67 -21.89 1.42
C ILE A 305 6.37 -22.72 2.68
N LEU A 306 5.26 -22.44 3.37
CA LEU A 306 4.79 -23.23 4.51
C LEU A 306 3.93 -24.43 4.07
N SER A 307 3.57 -24.51 2.79
CA SER A 307 2.84 -25.65 2.25
C SER A 307 3.70 -26.91 2.25
N LYS A 308 3.13 -28.03 2.72
CA LYS A 308 3.77 -29.35 2.63
C LYS A 308 4.04 -29.79 1.19
N ASP A 309 3.30 -29.22 0.24
CA ASP A 309 3.44 -29.49 -1.19
C ASP A 309 4.33 -28.44 -1.88
N PHE A 310 5.02 -27.56 -1.14
CA PHE A 310 5.87 -26.48 -1.70
C PHE A 310 6.82 -26.98 -2.79
N ALA A 311 7.59 -28.03 -2.52
CA ALA A 311 8.53 -28.61 -3.47
C ALA A 311 7.86 -29.14 -4.75
N ARG A 312 6.59 -29.54 -4.68
CA ARG A 312 5.82 -30.07 -5.82
C ARG A 312 5.10 -28.98 -6.61
N LEU A 313 4.58 -27.97 -5.93
CA LEU A 313 3.70 -26.94 -6.51
C LEU A 313 4.46 -25.73 -7.05
N SER A 314 5.71 -25.54 -6.63
CA SER A 314 6.47 -24.32 -6.91
C SER A 314 7.08 -24.26 -8.32
N ALA A 315 7.02 -25.35 -9.09
CA ALA A 315 7.64 -25.45 -10.42
C ALA A 315 9.12 -25.01 -10.46
N LEU A 316 9.80 -25.09 -9.31
CA LEU A 316 11.21 -24.76 -9.15
C LEU A 316 12.09 -25.86 -9.74
N GLU A 317 13.30 -25.47 -10.15
CA GLU A 317 14.28 -26.37 -10.77
C GLU A 317 15.53 -26.46 -9.88
N PRO A 318 15.48 -27.17 -8.73
CA PRO A 318 16.67 -27.41 -7.93
C PRO A 318 17.70 -28.27 -8.69
N PRO A 319 19.00 -28.22 -8.33
CA PRO A 319 19.57 -27.48 -7.21
C PRO A 319 19.80 -25.99 -7.49
N TYR A 320 19.74 -25.18 -6.42
CA TYR A 320 20.17 -23.79 -6.44
C TYR A 320 21.55 -23.65 -5.78
N ASP A 321 22.42 -22.83 -6.36
CA ASP A 321 23.76 -22.57 -5.80
C ASP A 321 23.69 -21.66 -4.56
N VAL A 322 22.74 -20.72 -4.54
CA VAL A 322 22.54 -19.77 -3.45
C VAL A 322 21.05 -19.70 -3.11
N ILE A 323 20.73 -19.73 -1.82
CA ILE A 323 19.38 -19.48 -1.30
C ILE A 323 19.43 -18.28 -0.36
N THR A 324 18.59 -17.28 -0.63
CA THR A 324 18.37 -16.11 0.21
C THR A 324 16.94 -16.09 0.74
N SER A 325 16.74 -15.47 1.90
CA SER A 325 15.39 -15.20 2.42
C SER A 325 15.42 -14.11 3.48
N ASN A 326 14.39 -13.27 3.47
CA ASN A 326 14.07 -12.36 4.56
C ASN A 326 12.59 -12.53 4.93
N PRO A 327 12.23 -13.64 5.57
CA PRO A 327 10.84 -13.99 5.78
C PRO A 327 10.21 -13.15 6.91
N PRO A 328 8.87 -13.10 7.00
CA PRO A 328 8.18 -12.53 8.16
C PRO A 328 8.62 -13.20 9.46
N TYR A 329 8.76 -12.43 10.55
CA TYR A 329 9.31 -12.95 11.81
C TYR A 329 8.69 -12.41 13.11
N ILE A 330 7.72 -11.49 13.00
CA ILE A 330 7.16 -10.82 14.18
C ILE A 330 6.08 -11.71 14.80
N PRO A 331 6.17 -12.05 16.10
CA PRO A 331 5.11 -12.76 16.79
C PRO A 331 3.84 -11.92 16.86
N ARG A 332 2.67 -12.57 16.76
CA ARG A 332 1.37 -11.87 16.78
C ARG A 332 1.17 -10.99 18.03
N LYS A 333 1.63 -11.45 19.19
CA LYS A 333 1.54 -10.71 20.46
C LYS A 333 2.30 -9.38 20.45
N ASP A 334 3.35 -9.28 19.64
CA ASP A 334 4.24 -8.12 19.58
C ASP A 334 3.82 -7.18 18.45
N TYR A 335 3.07 -7.67 17.46
CA TYR A 335 2.54 -6.89 16.35
C TYR A 335 1.74 -5.67 16.81
N ASP A 336 0.93 -5.81 17.85
CA ASP A 336 0.08 -4.72 18.33
C ASP A 336 0.85 -3.59 19.01
N ALA A 337 2.06 -3.88 19.49
CA ALA A 337 2.96 -2.93 20.11
C ALA A 337 3.95 -2.29 19.13
N LEU A 338 3.91 -2.66 17.84
CA LEU A 338 4.78 -2.08 16.81
C LEU A 338 4.51 -0.58 16.64
N ASP A 339 5.57 0.14 16.27
CA ASP A 339 5.47 1.55 15.91
C ASP A 339 4.43 1.73 14.79
N PRO A 340 3.51 2.70 14.89
CA PRO A 340 2.56 3.02 13.82
C PRO A 340 3.23 3.27 12.47
N SER A 341 4.47 3.78 12.44
CA SER A 341 5.23 3.99 11.20
C SER A 341 5.55 2.68 10.45
N VAL A 342 5.50 1.54 11.14
CA VAL A 342 5.70 0.19 10.58
C VAL A 342 4.34 -0.48 10.40
N LYS A 343 3.53 -0.53 11.46
CA LYS A 343 2.24 -1.23 11.49
C LYS A 343 1.20 -0.65 10.52
N ASP A 344 1.17 0.67 10.32
CA ASP A 344 0.17 1.32 9.46
C ASP A 344 0.61 1.43 8.00
N TRP A 345 1.85 1.06 7.68
CA TRP A 345 2.47 1.30 6.36
C TRP A 345 2.98 0.04 5.66
N GLU A 346 2.98 -1.13 6.31
CA GLU A 346 3.42 -2.40 5.73
C GLU A 346 2.34 -3.48 5.87
N ASP A 347 2.29 -4.44 4.93
CA ASP A 347 1.33 -5.54 4.98
C ASP A 347 1.62 -6.43 6.20
N SER A 348 0.61 -6.69 7.03
CA SER A 348 0.74 -7.55 8.20
C SER A 348 1.30 -8.95 7.88
N ARG A 349 1.05 -9.48 6.67
CA ARG A 349 1.57 -10.78 6.20
C ARG A 349 3.06 -10.74 5.88
N ALA A 350 3.60 -9.56 5.61
CA ALA A 350 5.04 -9.36 5.43
C ALA A 350 5.78 -9.21 6.77
N LEU A 351 5.04 -9.03 7.87
CA LEU A 351 5.58 -8.82 9.21
C LEU A 351 5.39 -10.05 10.10
N LEU A 352 4.20 -10.65 10.11
CA LEU A 352 3.83 -11.74 11.01
C LEU A 352 4.47 -13.07 10.62
N GLY A 353 5.26 -13.64 11.53
CA GLY A 353 6.04 -14.85 11.28
C GLY A 353 5.31 -16.18 11.48
N ASP A 354 4.04 -16.16 11.89
CA ASP A 354 3.25 -17.36 12.21
C ASP A 354 2.00 -17.50 11.32
N PRO A 355 1.70 -18.70 10.78
CA PRO A 355 0.66 -18.92 9.78
C PRO A 355 -0.78 -18.81 10.28
N ASP A 356 -1.03 -18.86 11.60
CA ASP A 356 -2.37 -18.74 12.17
C ASP A 356 -2.43 -17.74 13.35
N PRO A 357 -3.08 -16.57 13.20
CA PRO A 357 -3.30 -15.62 14.28
C PRO A 357 -4.31 -16.10 15.34
N LEU A 358 -5.08 -17.16 15.08
CA LEU A 358 -6.11 -17.73 15.98
C LEU A 358 -5.61 -18.97 16.75
N ALA A 359 -4.46 -19.54 16.39
CA ALA A 359 -3.85 -20.66 17.10
C ALA A 359 -2.40 -20.41 17.60
N PRO A 360 -2.10 -19.27 18.27
CA PRO A 360 -0.75 -18.95 18.75
C PRO A 360 -0.23 -19.94 19.82
N GLU A 361 -1.10 -20.72 20.44
CA GLU A 361 -0.74 -21.75 21.43
C GLU A 361 -0.19 -23.05 20.80
N ALA A 362 -0.38 -23.24 19.49
CA ALA A 362 0.12 -24.42 18.77
C ALA A 362 1.62 -24.35 18.47
N VAL A 363 2.23 -23.17 18.56
CA VAL A 363 3.66 -22.94 18.33
C VAL A 363 4.40 -22.90 19.67
N SER A 364 5.37 -23.80 19.86
CA SER A 364 6.18 -23.83 21.09
C SER A 364 6.85 -22.46 21.33
N GLU A 365 7.05 -22.09 22.60
CA GLU A 365 7.48 -20.75 22.96
C GLU A 365 8.81 -20.31 22.30
N GLY A 366 9.71 -21.26 22.01
CA GLY A 366 10.96 -21.01 21.29
C GLY A 366 10.85 -20.91 19.76
N HIS A 367 9.67 -21.17 19.18
CA HIS A 367 9.42 -21.14 17.73
C HIS A 367 8.46 -20.01 17.31
N ARG A 368 7.93 -19.23 18.26
CA ARG A 368 6.96 -18.16 17.99
C ARG A 368 7.57 -17.07 17.12
N GLY A 369 6.88 -16.71 16.04
CA GLY A 369 7.36 -15.78 15.02
C GLY A 369 8.44 -16.38 14.11
N LEU A 370 8.93 -17.59 14.34
CA LEU A 370 10.06 -18.16 13.59
C LEU A 370 9.64 -19.29 12.65
N SER A 371 8.34 -19.48 12.41
CA SER A 371 7.82 -20.60 11.62
C SER A 371 8.48 -20.69 10.24
N PHE A 372 8.65 -19.54 9.57
CA PHE A 372 9.35 -19.47 8.29
C PHE A 372 10.81 -19.91 8.36
N TYR A 373 11.58 -19.46 9.34
CA TYR A 373 12.98 -19.85 9.50
C TYR A 373 13.14 -21.35 9.74
N HIS A 374 12.27 -21.94 10.56
CA HIS A 374 12.28 -23.37 10.80
C HIS A 374 11.93 -24.16 9.54
N THR A 375 10.94 -23.71 8.77
CA THR A 375 10.59 -24.35 7.49
C THR A 375 11.73 -24.24 6.48
N ILE A 376 12.34 -23.06 6.33
CA ILE A 376 13.47 -22.87 5.41
C ILE A 376 14.67 -23.76 5.79
N ALA A 377 14.96 -23.91 7.09
CA ALA A 377 16.03 -24.78 7.56
C ALA A 377 15.78 -26.29 7.37
N THR A 378 14.55 -26.68 7.00
CA THR A 378 14.22 -28.09 6.69
C THR A 378 14.31 -28.44 5.21
N PHE A 379 14.42 -27.44 4.34
CA PHE A 379 14.77 -27.61 2.92
C PHE A 379 16.29 -27.70 2.77
#